data_AF-A0AAD4TML2-F1
#
_entry.id   AF-A0AAD4TML2-F1
#
_cell.length_a   1.000
_cell.length_b   1.000
_cell.length_c   1.000
_cell.angle_alpha   90.00
_cell.angle_beta   90.00
_cell.angle_gamma   90.00
#
_symmetry.space_group_name_H-M   'P 1'
#
loop_
_entity.id
_entity.type
_entity.pdbx_description
1 polymer ?
#
loop_
_entity_poly.entity_id
_entity_poly.type
_entity_poly.pdbx_seq_one_letter_code
_entity_poly.pdbx_strand_id
1 'polypeptide(L)'
;MYKSVRCTKHNWKLDVSTMKYINPPGSFCQDELVVEESEENELLLLELNPPNPWDSEPRSPEDLAFGEVQITYLTHACMDLKLGDKRMVFDPWLTGPAFARGWWLLHEPPSDWLERLCQADLIYISHMHSDHLSYPTLKKLAGRRPDIPIYVGKTERPVFWNLNQSGVQLTNINVVPFGIWQQVDENLRFMILMDGVHPEMDTCIIVEYKGHKILNTVDCTRPNGGRLPMKVDLMMSDFAGGASGFPMTFSGGKFTGISTENKLSDMGMSLFPRYIKETNIKNDPDELNNLIKKNSDVLTWTPRPGATLDLGRMLKDPTDSKGIIDPPEGTKIYKDSWDFGPYLKILNAAVGDEIFRHPSWIKEYFTWAGFKDYNLVVRMIETDEDFSPFPGGYDYLVDFLDLSFPKERPSREHPYEEIRSRVDVIRHVVKNGLLWDDLYIGFQTRLQRDPDIYHHLFWNHFQIKLPLTPPNWKSFLIYCGERGPEISQNFKISLSCSNLLLKKFTIDNLISSSIKDLRHSSEGMLRPGLMQVEVRKKRYTSGSQTSRFPADLMLLL
;
A
#
# COMPACT_ATOMS: atom_id res chain seq x y z
N MET A 1 -6.19 5.64 39.35
CA MET A 1 -5.03 5.62 38.44
C MET A 1 -5.51 5.07 37.11
N TYR A 2 -5.43 5.85 36.03
CA TYR A 2 -5.65 5.30 34.69
C TYR A 2 -4.58 4.24 34.43
N LYS A 3 -4.97 2.96 34.37
CA LYS A 3 -4.05 1.89 33.99
C LYS A 3 -3.88 1.98 32.47
N SER A 4 -2.96 2.82 32.01
CA SER A 4 -2.58 2.84 30.60
C SER A 4 -1.37 1.94 30.38
N VAL A 5 -1.40 1.09 29.36
CA VAL A 5 -0.24 0.31 28.93
C VAL A 5 0.39 0.95 27.69
N ARG A 6 1.71 0.92 27.59
CA ARG A 6 2.47 1.60 26.51
C ARG A 6 3.22 0.59 25.66
N CYS A 7 2.97 0.62 24.35
CA CYS A 7 3.74 -0.13 23.36
C CYS A 7 5.20 0.34 23.35
N THR A 8 6.16 -0.56 23.53
CA THR A 8 7.59 -0.25 23.57
C THR A 8 8.16 0.10 22.19
N LYS A 9 7.52 -0.37 21.11
CA LYS A 9 7.95 -0.11 19.72
C LYS A 9 7.52 1.28 19.24
N HIS A 10 6.24 1.62 19.42
CA HIS A 10 5.65 2.83 18.84
C HIS A 10 5.26 3.91 19.87
N ASN A 11 5.41 3.65 21.17
CA ASN A 11 4.97 4.52 22.28
C ASN A 11 3.46 4.83 22.32
N TRP A 12 2.66 4.04 21.61
CA TRP A 12 1.21 4.10 21.67
C TRP A 12 0.71 3.66 23.04
N LYS A 13 -0.22 4.40 23.62
CA LYS A 13 -0.82 4.10 24.92
C LYS A 13 -2.23 3.59 24.72
N LEU A 14 -2.54 2.48 25.37
CA LEU A 14 -3.87 1.87 25.42
C LEU A 14 -4.46 2.13 26.81
N ASP A 15 -5.66 2.66 26.88
CA ASP A 15 -6.44 2.69 28.12
C ASP A 15 -7.08 1.33 28.34
N VAL A 16 -6.58 0.56 29.32
CA VAL A 16 -7.06 -0.82 29.55
C VAL A 16 -8.48 -0.88 30.11
N SER A 17 -9.05 0.25 30.56
CA SER A 17 -10.43 0.29 31.05
C SER A 17 -11.44 0.40 29.92
N THR A 18 -11.05 0.97 28.78
CA THR A 18 -11.92 1.16 27.61
C THR A 18 -11.47 0.34 26.41
N MET A 19 -10.28 -0.26 26.48
CA MET A 19 -9.59 -0.94 25.37
C MET A 19 -9.37 -0.05 24.14
N LYS A 20 -9.40 1.27 24.32
CA LYS A 20 -9.15 2.28 23.26
C LYS A 20 -7.76 2.87 23.40
N TYR A 21 -7.09 3.09 22.27
CA TYR A 21 -5.83 3.83 22.27
C TYR A 21 -6.04 5.30 22.61
N ILE A 22 -5.21 5.79 23.54
CA ILE A 22 -5.09 7.21 23.90
C ILE A 22 -4.28 7.93 22.81
N ASN A 23 -3.24 7.27 22.28
CA ASN A 23 -2.48 7.74 21.13
C ASN A 23 -2.04 6.53 20.26
N PRO A 24 -2.37 6.51 18.95
CA PRO A 24 -3.17 7.50 18.23
C PRO A 24 -4.64 7.50 18.70
N PRO A 25 -5.26 8.67 18.94
CA PRO A 25 -6.62 8.75 19.45
C PRO A 25 -7.64 8.32 18.37
N GLY A 26 -8.69 7.60 18.79
CA GLY A 26 -9.77 7.17 17.89
C GLY A 26 -9.34 6.12 16.85
N SER A 27 -8.25 5.40 17.09
CA SER A 27 -7.85 4.25 16.28
C SER A 27 -8.67 2.99 16.62
N PHE A 28 -8.12 1.82 16.28
CA PHE A 28 -8.69 0.50 16.60
C PHE A 28 -8.98 0.36 18.10
N CYS A 29 -10.08 -0.33 18.44
CA CYS A 29 -10.30 -0.85 19.78
C CYS A 29 -9.64 -2.23 19.84
N GLN A 30 -9.00 -2.56 20.95
CA GLN A 30 -8.61 -3.94 21.21
C GLN A 30 -9.89 -4.74 21.51
N ASP A 31 -10.06 -5.88 20.85
CA ASP A 31 -11.20 -6.76 21.11
C ASP A 31 -11.14 -7.26 22.55
N GLU A 32 -12.29 -7.31 23.23
CA GLU A 32 -12.35 -7.90 24.55
C GLU A 32 -12.05 -9.40 24.45
N LEU A 33 -11.11 -9.87 25.26
CA LEU A 33 -10.85 -11.28 25.40
C LEU A 33 -12.07 -11.92 26.07
N VAL A 34 -12.59 -12.99 25.48
CA VAL A 34 -13.60 -13.80 26.15
C VAL A 34 -12.89 -14.61 27.23
N VAL A 35 -13.26 -14.36 28.48
CA VAL A 35 -12.70 -15.05 29.64
C VAL A 35 -13.78 -15.91 30.30
N GLU A 36 -13.49 -17.20 30.49
CA GLU A 36 -14.30 -18.08 31.32
C GLU A 36 -13.57 -18.35 32.64
N GLU A 37 -14.28 -18.26 33.77
CA GLU A 37 -13.75 -18.70 35.05
C GLU A 37 -14.09 -20.19 35.23
N SER A 38 -13.07 -21.02 35.45
CA SER A 38 -13.28 -22.44 35.70
C SER A 38 -13.89 -22.67 37.08
N GLU A 39 -14.46 -23.87 37.32
CA GLU A 39 -14.96 -24.28 38.64
C GLU A 39 -13.88 -24.26 39.74
N GLU A 40 -12.60 -24.12 39.38
CA GLU A 40 -11.44 -24.05 40.28
C GLU A 40 -10.84 -22.63 40.39
N ASN A 41 -11.57 -21.57 40.02
CA ASN A 41 -11.10 -20.16 39.98
C ASN A 41 -9.93 -19.92 39.00
N GLU A 42 -9.82 -20.68 37.91
CA GLU A 42 -8.84 -20.40 36.83
C GLU A 42 -9.46 -19.49 35.76
N LEU A 43 -8.73 -18.49 35.28
CA LEU A 43 -9.14 -17.65 34.13
C LEU A 43 -8.74 -18.34 32.82
N LEU A 44 -9.71 -18.77 32.04
CA LEU A 44 -9.55 -19.36 30.71
C LEU A 44 -9.77 -18.31 29.63
N LEU A 45 -8.76 -18.07 28.80
CA LEU A 45 -8.91 -17.24 27.60
C LEU A 45 -9.46 -18.10 26.45
N LEU A 46 -10.67 -17.77 25.99
CA LEU A 46 -11.31 -18.44 24.86
C LEU A 46 -10.92 -17.76 23.55
N GLU A 47 -10.09 -18.44 22.77
CA GLU A 47 -9.78 -18.07 21.39
C GLU A 47 -10.80 -18.75 20.46
N LEU A 48 -11.72 -17.97 19.87
CA LEU A 48 -12.65 -18.48 18.87
C LEU A 48 -11.86 -18.88 17.61
N ASN A 49 -11.81 -20.18 17.32
CA ASN A 49 -11.13 -20.71 16.14
C ASN A 49 -12.14 -21.30 15.14
N PRO A 50 -12.82 -20.45 14.34
CA PRO A 50 -13.74 -20.95 13.33
C PRO A 50 -12.98 -21.79 12.30
N PRO A 51 -13.67 -22.78 11.69
CA PRO A 51 -13.06 -23.67 10.71
C PRO A 51 -12.43 -22.87 9.58
N ASN A 52 -11.30 -23.36 9.09
CA ASN A 52 -10.61 -22.67 8.01
C ASN A 52 -11.42 -22.79 6.71
N PRO A 53 -11.59 -21.69 5.95
CA PRO A 53 -12.41 -21.73 4.75
C PRO A 53 -11.82 -22.66 3.66
N TRP A 54 -10.50 -22.74 3.54
CA TRP A 54 -9.82 -23.60 2.55
C TRP A 54 -9.87 -25.10 2.86
N ASP A 55 -10.31 -25.48 4.07
CA ASP A 55 -10.54 -26.88 4.43
C ASP A 55 -11.95 -27.35 4.02
N SER A 56 -12.78 -26.45 3.46
CA SER A 56 -14.04 -26.83 2.84
C SER A 56 -13.81 -27.59 1.54
N GLU A 57 -14.45 -28.75 1.39
CA GLU A 57 -14.34 -29.63 0.22
C GLU A 57 -12.88 -29.96 -0.13
N PRO A 58 -12.12 -30.62 0.74
CA PRO A 58 -10.70 -30.87 0.53
C PRO A 58 -10.47 -31.74 -0.71
N ARG A 59 -9.45 -31.41 -1.50
CA ARG A 59 -8.97 -32.21 -2.63
C ARG A 59 -7.61 -32.79 -2.28
N SER A 60 -7.40 -34.07 -2.58
CA SER A 60 -6.08 -34.68 -2.48
C SER A 60 -5.23 -34.25 -3.68
N PRO A 61 -3.95 -33.89 -3.48
CA PRO A 61 -3.04 -33.60 -4.58
C PRO A 61 -2.91 -34.79 -5.54
N GLU A 62 -3.05 -34.54 -6.84
CA GLU A 62 -2.82 -35.50 -7.93
C GLU A 62 -1.43 -35.33 -8.54
N ASP A 63 -0.93 -36.32 -9.27
CA ASP A 63 0.34 -36.17 -9.99
C ASP A 63 0.25 -35.08 -11.07
N LEU A 64 1.17 -34.12 -11.02
CA LEU A 64 1.32 -33.08 -12.05
C LEU A 64 2.28 -33.54 -13.14
N ALA A 65 1.87 -33.42 -14.41
CA ALA A 65 2.78 -33.59 -15.52
C ALA A 65 3.77 -32.42 -15.59
N PHE A 66 4.97 -32.66 -16.12
CA PHE A 66 5.96 -31.60 -16.32
C PHE A 66 5.43 -30.55 -17.31
N GLY A 67 5.50 -29.28 -16.91
CA GLY A 67 5.00 -28.15 -17.67
C GLY A 67 3.48 -27.95 -17.60
N GLU A 68 2.78 -28.73 -16.79
CA GLU A 68 1.34 -28.58 -16.55
C GLU A 68 1.03 -27.35 -15.69
N VAL A 69 1.78 -27.18 -14.60
CA VAL A 69 1.69 -26.00 -13.73
C VAL A 69 2.97 -25.19 -13.86
N GLN A 70 2.87 -23.99 -14.43
CA GLN A 70 4.01 -23.09 -14.63
C GLN A 70 3.71 -21.70 -14.09
N ILE A 71 4.64 -21.12 -13.34
CA ILE A 71 4.52 -19.79 -12.76
C ILE A 71 5.60 -18.91 -13.36
N THR A 72 5.20 -17.86 -14.09
CA THR A 72 6.12 -16.92 -14.73
C THR A 72 6.04 -15.56 -14.08
N TYR A 73 7.17 -15.01 -13.65
CA TYR A 73 7.24 -13.65 -13.13
C TYR A 73 7.33 -12.65 -14.29
N LEU A 74 6.45 -11.65 -14.33
CA LEU A 74 6.49 -10.61 -15.35
C LEU A 74 7.22 -9.36 -14.83
N THR A 75 6.74 -8.77 -13.73
CA THR A 75 7.34 -7.63 -13.03
C THR A 75 6.55 -7.31 -11.75
N HIS A 76 7.15 -6.61 -10.78
CA HIS A 76 6.48 -6.20 -9.53
C HIS A 76 5.66 -7.34 -8.89
N ALA A 77 4.35 -7.18 -8.72
CA ALA A 77 3.43 -8.23 -8.24
C ALA A 77 2.77 -9.07 -9.36
N CYS A 78 3.14 -8.84 -10.62
CA CYS A 78 2.52 -9.45 -11.78
C CYS A 78 3.10 -10.85 -12.08
N MET A 79 2.26 -11.86 -11.89
CA MET A 79 2.56 -13.28 -12.11
C MET A 79 1.61 -13.88 -13.15
N ASP A 80 2.13 -14.69 -14.07
CA ASP A 80 1.38 -15.48 -15.07
C ASP A 80 1.42 -16.95 -14.67
N LEU A 81 0.27 -17.49 -14.27
CA LEU A 81 0.10 -18.89 -13.85
C LEU A 81 -0.58 -19.67 -14.97
N LYS A 82 0.15 -20.61 -15.55
CA LYS A 82 -0.41 -21.67 -16.38
C LYS A 82 -0.79 -22.85 -15.49
N LEU A 83 -2.03 -23.31 -15.59
CA LEU A 83 -2.65 -24.33 -14.77
C LEU A 83 -3.40 -25.29 -15.71
N GLY A 84 -2.68 -26.27 -16.27
CA GLY A 84 -3.21 -27.12 -17.33
C GLY A 84 -3.40 -26.36 -18.64
N ASP A 85 -4.63 -26.29 -19.13
CA ASP A 85 -5.04 -25.49 -20.28
C ASP A 85 -5.46 -24.06 -19.91
N LYS A 86 -5.58 -23.74 -18.60
CA LYS A 86 -5.96 -22.42 -18.10
C LYS A 86 -4.78 -21.51 -17.82
N ARG A 87 -5.01 -20.21 -17.95
CA ARG A 87 -4.09 -19.14 -17.55
C ARG A 87 -4.76 -18.13 -16.62
N MET A 88 -4.11 -17.88 -15.49
CA MET A 88 -4.51 -16.87 -14.51
C MET A 88 -3.38 -15.85 -14.32
N VAL A 89 -3.70 -14.56 -14.38
CA VAL A 89 -2.71 -13.50 -14.18
C VAL A 89 -3.04 -12.67 -12.93
N PHE A 90 -2.03 -12.34 -12.14
CA PHE A 90 -2.16 -11.48 -10.97
C PHE A 90 -1.69 -10.06 -11.28
N ASP A 91 -2.38 -9.05 -10.74
CA ASP A 91 -1.94 -7.65 -10.59
C ASP A 91 -1.11 -7.07 -11.76
N PRO A 92 -1.69 -6.89 -12.96
CA PRO A 92 -0.94 -6.55 -14.16
C PRO A 92 -0.52 -5.07 -14.22
N TRP A 93 0.50 -4.66 -13.46
CA TRP A 93 1.23 -3.41 -13.68
C TRP A 93 2.41 -3.61 -14.63
N LEU A 94 2.18 -3.41 -15.93
CA LEU A 94 3.15 -3.71 -16.99
C LEU A 94 3.53 -2.46 -17.80
N THR A 95 2.88 -1.33 -17.58
CA THR A 95 3.20 -0.07 -18.25
C THR A 95 2.72 1.14 -17.45
N GLY A 96 3.35 2.30 -17.71
CA GLY A 96 3.01 3.54 -17.03
C GLY A 96 3.46 3.62 -15.57
N PRO A 97 3.24 4.77 -14.92
CA PRO A 97 3.56 4.98 -13.52
C PRO A 97 2.44 4.50 -12.59
N ALA A 98 2.80 4.46 -11.30
CA ALA A 98 1.89 4.37 -10.16
C ALA A 98 2.03 5.62 -9.27
N PHE A 99 1.01 5.88 -8.44
CA PHE A 99 0.91 6.94 -7.44
C PHE A 99 1.26 8.33 -7.98
N ALA A 100 0.44 8.81 -8.91
CA ALA A 100 0.63 10.06 -9.63
C ALA A 100 2.10 10.36 -9.97
N ARG A 101 2.74 9.47 -10.77
CA ARG A 101 4.16 9.52 -11.21
C ARG A 101 5.25 9.31 -10.15
N GLY A 102 4.88 9.03 -8.90
CA GLY A 102 5.85 8.72 -7.86
C GLY A 102 6.64 7.45 -8.15
N TRP A 103 5.99 6.46 -8.76
CA TRP A 103 6.51 5.11 -8.91
C TRP A 103 6.57 4.71 -10.38
N TRP A 104 7.64 4.02 -10.75
CA TRP A 104 7.88 3.52 -12.10
C TRP A 104 8.44 2.11 -12.05
N LEU A 105 8.07 1.29 -13.03
CA LEU A 105 8.60 -0.07 -13.14
C LEU A 105 10.12 -0.06 -13.26
N LEU A 106 10.78 -0.75 -12.34
CA LEU A 106 12.22 -0.99 -12.39
C LEU A 106 12.57 -1.98 -13.52
N HIS A 107 11.76 -3.03 -13.63
CA HIS A 107 11.97 -4.10 -14.59
C HIS A 107 11.26 -3.84 -15.93
N GLU A 108 11.90 -4.29 -17.00
CA GLU A 108 11.27 -4.39 -18.31
C GLU A 108 10.41 -5.67 -18.33
N PRO A 109 9.08 -5.56 -18.51
CA PRO A 109 8.25 -6.75 -18.65
C PRO A 109 8.62 -7.54 -19.92
N PRO A 110 8.37 -8.87 -19.95
CA PRO A 110 8.55 -9.67 -21.16
C PRO A 110 7.84 -9.05 -22.37
N SER A 111 8.47 -9.02 -23.54
CA SER A 111 7.96 -8.30 -24.72
C SER A 111 6.57 -8.78 -25.19
N ASP A 112 6.20 -10.01 -24.85
CA ASP A 112 4.93 -10.66 -25.15
C ASP A 112 3.88 -10.50 -24.03
N TRP A 113 4.10 -9.60 -23.06
CA TRP A 113 3.21 -9.44 -21.91
C TRP A 113 1.76 -9.15 -22.30
N LEU A 114 1.53 -8.38 -23.37
CA LEU A 114 0.17 -8.03 -23.79
C LEU A 114 -0.53 -9.23 -24.42
N GLU A 115 0.19 -10.03 -25.19
CA GLU A 115 -0.28 -11.30 -25.75
C GLU A 115 -0.65 -12.27 -24.62
N ARG A 116 0.19 -12.39 -23.60
CA ARG A 116 -0.09 -13.20 -22.41
C ARG A 116 -1.38 -12.77 -21.70
N LEU A 117 -1.54 -11.47 -21.44
CA LEU A 117 -2.78 -10.95 -20.86
C LEU A 117 -4.00 -11.24 -21.74
N CYS A 118 -3.87 -11.06 -23.06
CA CYS A 118 -4.97 -11.32 -23.98
C CYS A 118 -5.32 -12.81 -24.06
N GLN A 119 -4.39 -13.71 -23.73
CA GLN A 119 -4.60 -15.16 -23.70
C GLN A 119 -5.05 -15.69 -22.33
N ALA A 120 -4.98 -14.89 -21.26
CA ALA A 120 -5.41 -15.31 -19.94
C ALA A 120 -6.91 -15.65 -19.90
N ASP A 121 -7.29 -16.71 -19.20
CA ASP A 121 -8.68 -17.08 -18.98
C ASP A 121 -9.32 -16.20 -17.90
N LEU A 122 -8.53 -15.77 -16.92
CA LEU A 122 -8.94 -14.85 -15.88
C LEU A 122 -7.79 -14.02 -15.34
N ILE A 123 -8.12 -12.85 -14.79
CA ILE A 123 -7.19 -11.97 -14.08
C ILE A 123 -7.69 -11.80 -12.65
N TYR A 124 -6.79 -11.85 -11.68
CA TYR A 124 -7.05 -11.43 -10.31
C TYR A 124 -6.38 -10.07 -10.07
N ILE A 125 -7.14 -9.14 -9.49
CA ILE A 125 -6.61 -7.87 -9.00
C ILE A 125 -6.83 -7.82 -7.50
N SER A 126 -5.75 -7.75 -6.74
CA SER A 126 -5.73 -7.82 -5.28
C SER A 126 -6.39 -6.60 -4.63
N HIS A 127 -6.00 -5.40 -5.04
CA HIS A 127 -6.51 -4.16 -4.47
C HIS A 127 -6.34 -2.98 -5.44
N MET A 128 -6.69 -1.78 -4.99
CA MET A 128 -6.90 -0.62 -5.86
C MET A 128 -5.70 0.29 -6.08
N HIS A 129 -4.58 0.03 -5.40
CA HIS A 129 -3.38 0.82 -5.61
C HIS A 129 -2.84 0.62 -7.02
N SER A 130 -2.32 1.70 -7.60
CA SER A 130 -2.03 1.76 -9.04
C SER A 130 -0.85 0.90 -9.52
N ASP A 131 -0.03 0.40 -8.60
CA ASP A 131 1.02 -0.59 -8.85
C ASP A 131 0.50 -2.04 -8.85
N HIS A 132 -0.79 -2.25 -8.54
CA HIS A 132 -1.52 -3.51 -8.69
C HIS A 132 -2.67 -3.37 -9.70
N LEU A 133 -3.50 -2.33 -9.55
CA LEU A 133 -4.56 -1.90 -10.47
C LEU A 133 -4.06 -0.84 -11.46
N SER A 134 -3.32 -1.28 -12.47
CA SER A 134 -2.75 -0.38 -13.47
C SER A 134 -3.72 -0.04 -14.61
N TYR A 135 -4.41 1.10 -14.51
CA TYR A 135 -5.24 1.61 -15.63
C TYR A 135 -4.49 1.78 -16.96
N PRO A 136 -3.21 2.21 -17.01
CA PRO A 136 -2.45 2.23 -18.27
C PRO A 136 -2.32 0.84 -18.92
N THR A 137 -2.12 -0.20 -18.12
CA THR A 137 -2.05 -1.58 -18.61
C THR A 137 -3.43 -2.06 -19.06
N LEU A 138 -4.45 -1.86 -18.22
CA LEU A 138 -5.83 -2.24 -18.52
C LEU A 138 -6.39 -1.51 -19.75
N LYS A 139 -5.98 -0.27 -20.02
CA LYS A 139 -6.35 0.45 -21.25
C LYS A 139 -5.86 -0.26 -22.52
N LYS A 140 -4.63 -0.79 -22.51
CA LYS A 140 -4.08 -1.56 -23.62
C LYS A 140 -4.79 -2.90 -23.77
N LEU A 141 -5.09 -3.58 -22.66
CA LEU A 141 -5.85 -4.83 -22.64
C LEU A 141 -7.28 -4.66 -23.15
N ALA A 142 -8.01 -3.66 -22.65
CA ALA A 142 -9.36 -3.33 -23.07
C ALA A 142 -9.49 -3.02 -24.57
N GLY A 143 -8.43 -2.48 -25.19
CA GLY A 143 -8.37 -2.28 -26.63
C GLY A 143 -8.33 -3.57 -27.46
N ARG A 144 -8.03 -4.72 -26.84
CA ARG A 144 -7.92 -6.03 -27.52
C ARG A 144 -8.93 -7.06 -27.01
N ARG A 145 -9.17 -7.10 -25.70
CA ARG A 145 -10.03 -8.09 -25.03
C ARG A 145 -10.75 -7.45 -23.82
N PRO A 146 -11.76 -6.59 -24.05
CA PRO A 146 -12.48 -5.90 -22.97
C PRO A 146 -13.36 -6.83 -22.11
N ASP A 147 -13.65 -8.04 -22.60
CA ASP A 147 -14.52 -9.05 -22.00
C ASP A 147 -13.80 -10.08 -21.13
N ILE A 148 -12.48 -9.96 -20.97
CA ILE A 148 -11.69 -10.84 -20.12
C ILE A 148 -12.26 -10.86 -18.68
N PRO A 149 -12.52 -12.05 -18.09
CA PRO A 149 -12.96 -12.15 -16.71
C PRO A 149 -11.90 -11.60 -15.75
N ILE A 150 -12.27 -10.57 -14.97
CA ILE A 150 -11.44 -10.03 -13.90
C ILE A 150 -12.13 -10.31 -12.58
N TYR A 151 -11.42 -10.86 -11.60
CA TYR A 151 -11.92 -11.17 -10.26
C TYR A 151 -11.25 -10.29 -9.21
N VAL A 152 -12.07 -9.76 -8.30
CA VAL A 152 -11.64 -8.92 -7.18
C VAL A 152 -12.38 -9.29 -5.90
N GLY A 153 -11.76 -9.05 -4.75
CA GLY A 153 -12.42 -9.23 -3.46
C GLY A 153 -13.51 -8.19 -3.20
N LYS A 154 -14.53 -8.57 -2.42
CA LYS A 154 -15.58 -7.67 -1.94
C LYS A 154 -15.09 -6.82 -0.75
N THR A 155 -14.24 -5.86 -1.05
CA THR A 155 -13.70 -4.88 -0.10
C THR A 155 -14.71 -3.79 0.25
N GLU A 156 -14.44 -3.01 1.30
CA GLU A 156 -15.32 -1.90 1.70
C GLU A 156 -15.32 -0.79 0.64
N ARG A 157 -14.13 -0.37 0.19
CA ARG A 157 -14.01 0.51 -0.97
C ARG A 157 -13.87 -0.36 -2.21
N PRO A 158 -14.77 -0.28 -3.21
CA PRO A 158 -14.70 -1.14 -4.39
C PRO A 158 -13.35 -1.00 -5.11
N VAL A 159 -12.70 -2.13 -5.45
CA VAL A 159 -11.38 -2.12 -6.12
C VAL A 159 -11.38 -1.22 -7.36
N PHE A 160 -12.42 -1.32 -8.20
CA PHE A 160 -12.61 -0.51 -9.40
C PHE A 160 -13.37 0.81 -9.18
N TRP A 161 -13.21 1.45 -8.01
CA TRP A 161 -13.92 2.71 -7.69
C TRP A 161 -13.69 3.83 -8.71
N ASN A 162 -12.54 3.86 -9.38
CA ASN A 162 -12.16 4.90 -10.34
C ASN A 162 -12.32 4.49 -11.83
N LEU A 163 -12.98 3.36 -12.11
CA LEU A 163 -13.04 2.81 -13.47
C LEU A 163 -13.65 3.80 -14.48
N ASN A 164 -14.77 4.44 -14.13
CA ASN A 164 -15.44 5.39 -15.02
C ASN A 164 -14.55 6.60 -15.36
N GLN A 165 -13.85 7.18 -14.39
CA GLN A 165 -12.99 8.34 -14.64
C GLN A 165 -11.71 7.97 -15.39
N SER A 166 -11.24 6.72 -15.25
CA SER A 166 -10.06 6.22 -15.98
C SER A 166 -10.28 6.17 -17.50
N GLY A 167 -11.54 6.10 -17.95
CA GLY A 167 -11.90 5.92 -19.36
C GLY A 167 -11.59 4.53 -19.92
N VAL A 168 -11.19 3.58 -19.08
CA VAL A 168 -10.98 2.17 -19.46
C VAL A 168 -12.32 1.47 -19.56
N GLN A 169 -12.52 0.70 -20.63
CA GLN A 169 -13.76 -0.03 -20.91
C GLN A 169 -13.56 -1.52 -20.70
N LEU A 170 -14.04 -2.03 -19.56
CA LEU A 170 -14.04 -3.45 -19.21
C LEU A 170 -15.49 -3.90 -19.02
N THR A 171 -15.83 -5.08 -19.53
CA THR A 171 -17.22 -5.56 -19.54
C THR A 171 -17.46 -6.76 -18.63
N ASN A 172 -16.43 -7.31 -17.98
CA ASN A 172 -16.53 -8.55 -17.21
C ASN A 172 -15.72 -8.49 -15.89
N ILE A 173 -16.19 -7.69 -14.94
CA ILE A 173 -15.61 -7.59 -13.59
C ILE A 173 -16.49 -8.34 -12.60
N ASN A 174 -15.91 -9.29 -11.89
CA ASN A 174 -16.55 -10.19 -10.95
C ASN A 174 -16.06 -9.89 -9.53
N VAL A 175 -16.96 -9.40 -8.68
CA VAL A 175 -16.67 -9.13 -7.26
C VAL A 175 -17.12 -10.33 -6.44
N VAL A 176 -16.20 -10.99 -5.74
CA VAL A 176 -16.47 -12.23 -5.01
C VAL A 176 -16.30 -12.07 -3.49
N PRO A 177 -17.08 -12.79 -2.67
CA PRO A 177 -16.95 -12.75 -1.22
C PRO A 177 -15.65 -13.41 -0.73
N PHE A 178 -15.16 -12.97 0.43
CA PHE A 178 -13.99 -13.57 1.06
C PHE A 178 -14.27 -14.98 1.60
N GLY A 179 -13.28 -15.86 1.52
CA GLY A 179 -13.34 -17.19 2.13
C GLY A 179 -14.25 -18.19 1.40
N ILE A 180 -14.64 -17.92 0.15
CA ILE A 180 -15.50 -18.79 -0.65
C ILE A 180 -14.76 -19.25 -1.91
N TRP A 181 -14.73 -20.56 -2.13
CA TRP A 181 -14.19 -21.15 -3.35
C TRP A 181 -14.97 -20.68 -4.59
N GLN A 182 -14.25 -20.11 -5.55
CA GLN A 182 -14.69 -19.81 -6.89
C GLN A 182 -14.21 -20.94 -7.80
N GLN A 183 -15.15 -21.75 -8.30
CA GLN A 183 -14.83 -22.87 -9.21
C GLN A 183 -14.62 -22.32 -10.62
N VAL A 184 -13.48 -22.64 -11.23
CA VAL A 184 -13.18 -22.30 -12.64
C VAL A 184 -13.52 -23.48 -13.53
N ASP A 185 -13.08 -24.68 -13.15
CA ASP A 185 -13.44 -25.96 -13.76
C ASP A 185 -13.31 -27.12 -12.75
N GLU A 186 -13.29 -28.37 -13.22
CA GLU A 186 -13.16 -29.55 -12.37
C GLU A 186 -11.84 -29.59 -11.58
N ASN A 187 -10.76 -29.03 -12.15
CA ASN A 187 -9.41 -29.09 -11.61
C ASN A 187 -9.02 -27.80 -10.87
N LEU A 188 -9.49 -26.66 -11.35
CA LEU A 188 -9.08 -25.33 -10.90
C LEU A 188 -10.16 -24.60 -10.11
N ARG A 189 -9.77 -24.09 -8.93
CA ARG A 189 -10.55 -23.13 -8.15
C ARG A 189 -9.65 -22.15 -7.42
N PHE A 190 -10.21 -21.03 -6.99
CA PHE A 190 -9.49 -20.06 -6.18
C PHE A 190 -10.36 -19.48 -5.07
N MET A 191 -9.74 -18.87 -4.07
CA MET A 191 -10.39 -18.23 -2.94
C MET A 191 -9.66 -16.94 -2.62
N ILE A 192 -10.40 -15.83 -2.62
CA ILE A 192 -9.89 -14.53 -2.16
C ILE A 192 -10.11 -14.44 -0.65
N LEU A 193 -9.12 -13.96 0.07
CA LEU A 193 -9.11 -13.77 1.51
C LEU A 193 -8.81 -12.29 1.82
N MET A 194 -9.33 -11.83 2.95
CA MET A 194 -9.12 -10.45 3.43
C MET A 194 -7.76 -10.29 4.09
N ASP A 195 -7.22 -9.08 4.11
CA ASP A 195 -6.20 -8.72 5.09
C ASP A 195 -6.80 -8.54 6.49
N GLY A 196 -6.04 -8.91 7.52
CA GLY A 196 -6.43 -8.73 8.92
C GLY A 196 -6.17 -7.33 9.46
N VAL A 197 -5.30 -6.55 8.83
CA VAL A 197 -5.00 -5.15 9.23
C VAL A 197 -5.76 -4.15 8.37
N HIS A 198 -5.75 -4.33 7.05
CA HIS A 198 -6.43 -3.49 6.07
C HIS A 198 -7.58 -4.20 5.34
N PRO A 199 -8.57 -4.75 6.05
CA PRO A 199 -9.69 -5.49 5.44
C PRO A 199 -10.55 -4.66 4.48
N GLU A 200 -10.44 -3.34 4.56
CA GLU A 200 -11.11 -2.37 3.68
C GLU A 200 -10.52 -2.32 2.26
N MET A 201 -9.30 -2.80 2.06
CA MET A 201 -8.54 -2.66 0.81
C MET A 201 -7.83 -3.94 0.37
N ASP A 202 -6.94 -4.48 1.20
CA ASP A 202 -5.96 -5.49 0.78
C ASP A 202 -6.54 -6.90 0.79
N THR A 203 -6.18 -7.68 -0.21
CA THR A 203 -6.64 -9.06 -0.35
C THR A 203 -5.52 -9.99 -0.81
N CYS A 204 -5.55 -11.22 -0.31
CA CYS A 204 -4.67 -12.30 -0.72
C CYS A 204 -5.48 -13.41 -1.36
N ILE A 205 -4.81 -14.35 -2.05
CA ILE A 205 -5.49 -15.39 -2.81
C ILE A 205 -4.85 -16.77 -2.60
N ILE A 206 -5.70 -17.78 -2.49
CA ILE A 206 -5.33 -19.19 -2.60
C ILE A 206 -5.85 -19.68 -3.95
N VAL A 207 -4.97 -20.24 -4.77
CA VAL A 207 -5.33 -20.98 -5.98
C VAL A 207 -5.12 -22.45 -5.69
N GLU A 208 -6.12 -23.29 -5.98
CA GLU A 208 -6.01 -24.74 -5.90
C GLU A 208 -6.20 -25.38 -7.27
N TYR A 209 -5.21 -26.15 -7.72
CA TYR A 209 -5.25 -26.90 -8.97
C TYR A 209 -4.94 -28.36 -8.69
N LYS A 210 -5.87 -29.27 -9.00
CA LYS A 210 -5.74 -30.73 -8.74
C LYS A 210 -5.28 -31.05 -7.31
N GLY A 211 -5.81 -30.32 -6.33
CA GLY A 211 -5.46 -30.47 -4.91
C GLY A 211 -4.17 -29.79 -4.45
N HIS A 212 -3.33 -29.28 -5.36
CA HIS A 212 -2.15 -28.48 -5.02
C HIS A 212 -2.54 -27.04 -4.72
N LYS A 213 -1.99 -26.46 -3.64
CA LYS A 213 -2.32 -25.10 -3.19
C LYS A 213 -1.17 -24.13 -3.44
N ILE A 214 -1.48 -23.03 -4.12
CA ILE A 214 -0.60 -21.89 -4.36
C ILE A 214 -1.17 -20.70 -3.58
N LEU A 215 -0.37 -20.11 -2.68
CA LEU A 215 -0.75 -18.94 -1.90
C LEU A 215 -0.02 -17.71 -2.43
N ASN A 216 -0.75 -16.62 -2.68
CA ASN A 216 -0.16 -15.30 -2.91
C ASN A 216 -0.63 -14.35 -1.82
N THR A 217 0.27 -13.89 -0.96
CA THR A 217 -0.06 -12.95 0.13
C THR A 217 -0.09 -11.49 -0.34
N VAL A 218 0.50 -11.19 -1.51
CA VAL A 218 0.58 -9.85 -2.08
C VAL A 218 1.08 -8.85 -1.01
N ASP A 219 0.30 -7.81 -0.72
CA ASP A 219 0.65 -6.71 0.18
C ASP A 219 -0.07 -6.81 1.53
N CYS A 220 -0.75 -7.93 1.80
CA CYS A 220 -1.45 -8.11 3.07
C CYS A 220 -0.46 -8.06 4.24
N THR A 221 -0.68 -7.13 5.17
CA THR A 221 0.14 -7.02 6.39
C THR A 221 -0.06 -8.23 7.31
N ARG A 222 -1.28 -8.78 7.33
CA ARG A 222 -1.66 -9.94 8.14
C ARG A 222 -2.72 -10.76 7.38
N PRO A 223 -2.31 -11.48 6.32
CA PRO A 223 -3.23 -12.16 5.42
C PRO A 223 -4.16 -13.11 6.19
N ASN A 224 -5.47 -12.95 5.99
CA ASN A 224 -6.55 -13.65 6.68
C ASN A 224 -6.41 -13.67 8.21
N GLY A 225 -5.98 -12.55 8.80
CA GLY A 225 -5.77 -12.44 10.25
C GLY A 225 -4.62 -13.30 10.77
N GLY A 226 -3.70 -13.73 9.90
CA GLY A 226 -2.54 -14.57 10.25
C GLY A 226 -2.85 -16.07 10.25
N ARG A 227 -4.06 -16.45 9.84
CA ARG A 227 -4.45 -17.85 9.67
C ARG A 227 -4.34 -18.20 8.18
N LEU A 228 -3.37 -19.02 7.84
CA LEU A 228 -3.07 -19.43 6.48
C LEU A 228 -3.14 -20.96 6.33
N PRO A 229 -3.36 -21.47 5.10
CA PRO A 229 -3.27 -22.90 4.83
C PRO A 229 -1.90 -23.44 5.17
N MET A 230 -1.87 -24.62 5.79
CA MET A 230 -0.65 -25.38 6.01
C MET A 230 -0.31 -26.19 4.75
N LYS A 231 0.98 -26.46 4.53
CA LYS A 231 1.49 -27.31 3.43
C LYS A 231 1.05 -26.83 2.04
N VAL A 232 1.19 -25.53 1.78
CA VAL A 232 1.09 -24.99 0.42
C VAL A 232 2.31 -25.43 -0.39
N ASP A 233 2.10 -25.73 -1.67
CA ASP A 233 3.15 -26.17 -2.60
C ASP A 233 4.01 -25.01 -3.08
N LEU A 234 3.42 -23.80 -3.16
CA LEU A 234 4.10 -22.57 -3.52
C LEU A 234 3.49 -21.39 -2.74
N MET A 235 4.35 -20.51 -2.21
CA MET A 235 3.97 -19.24 -1.62
C MET A 235 4.68 -18.09 -2.34
N MET A 236 3.92 -17.08 -2.73
CA MET A 236 4.41 -15.79 -3.21
C MET A 236 4.13 -14.75 -2.14
N SER A 237 5.15 -13.97 -1.79
CA SER A 237 5.07 -12.91 -0.78
C SER A 237 5.90 -11.73 -1.24
N ASP A 238 5.50 -10.54 -0.80
CA ASP A 238 6.39 -9.40 -0.74
C ASP A 238 7.63 -9.73 0.11
N PHE A 239 8.78 -9.16 -0.26
CA PHE A 239 10.05 -9.34 0.48
C PHE A 239 10.54 -8.04 1.12
N ALA A 240 10.02 -6.90 0.67
CA ALA A 240 10.32 -5.59 1.21
C ALA A 240 9.02 -5.01 1.77
N GLY A 241 9.09 -4.47 2.99
CA GLY A 241 7.91 -3.94 3.68
C GLY A 241 7.20 -2.85 2.89
N GLY A 242 5.93 -2.64 3.26
CA GLY A 242 4.97 -1.82 2.51
C GLY A 242 5.44 -0.42 2.12
N ALA A 243 4.69 0.15 1.17
CA ALA A 243 4.90 1.43 0.50
C ALA A 243 4.83 2.65 1.44
N SER A 244 5.74 2.75 2.42
CA SER A 244 5.74 3.84 3.38
C SER A 244 6.49 5.04 2.82
N GLY A 245 5.77 6.16 2.72
CA GLY A 245 6.36 7.49 2.55
C GLY A 245 7.30 7.88 3.69
N PHE A 246 7.36 7.15 4.81
CA PHE A 246 8.22 7.44 5.95
C PHE A 246 9.61 6.78 5.84
N PRO A 247 10.72 7.47 6.14
CA PRO A 247 10.82 8.88 6.55
C PRO A 247 10.92 9.87 5.38
N MET A 248 10.87 9.40 4.12
CA MET A 248 11.07 10.21 2.89
C MET A 248 10.21 11.49 2.82
N THR A 249 8.99 11.42 3.36
CA THR A 249 8.00 12.49 3.34
C THR A 249 7.97 13.26 4.67
N PHE A 250 8.48 12.72 5.78
CA PHE A 250 8.37 13.35 7.10
C PHE A 250 9.64 14.10 7.50
N SER A 251 9.48 15.27 8.11
CA SER A 251 10.57 16.10 8.67
C SER A 251 10.35 16.45 10.15
N GLY A 252 11.42 16.74 10.88
CA GLY A 252 11.38 17.19 12.29
C GLY A 252 11.03 16.13 13.36
N GLY A 253 11.03 14.84 13.02
CA GLY A 253 10.71 13.74 13.95
C GLY A 253 11.94 13.11 14.61
N LYS A 254 11.72 12.20 15.58
CA LYS A 254 12.80 11.46 16.29
C LYS A 254 13.78 10.75 15.34
N PHE A 255 13.32 10.39 14.14
CA PHE A 255 14.09 9.69 13.11
C PHE A 255 14.72 10.61 12.05
N THR A 256 14.48 11.92 12.10
CA THR A 256 15.07 12.92 11.19
C THR A 256 16.10 13.84 11.87
N GLY A 257 16.40 13.59 13.15
CA GLY A 257 17.19 14.51 13.98
C GLY A 257 18.53 14.96 13.37
N ILE A 258 18.77 16.28 13.42
CA ILE A 258 19.99 17.13 13.29
C ILE A 258 21.22 16.55 12.57
N SER A 259 21.69 15.33 12.85
CA SER A 259 22.81 14.73 12.11
C SER A 259 22.43 14.35 10.67
N THR A 260 21.14 14.11 10.42
CA THR A 260 20.59 13.83 9.09
C THR A 260 20.29 15.12 8.35
N GLU A 261 19.55 16.05 8.95
CA GLU A 261 19.19 17.34 8.34
C GLU A 261 20.40 18.24 8.04
N ASN A 262 21.40 18.32 8.93
CA ASN A 262 22.62 19.12 8.67
C ASN A 262 23.50 18.51 7.55
N LYS A 263 23.52 17.17 7.42
CA LYS A 263 24.18 16.54 6.27
C LYS A 263 23.42 16.83 4.97
N LEU A 264 22.09 16.89 5.01
CA LEU A 264 21.24 17.11 3.85
C LEU A 264 21.28 18.57 3.36
N SER A 265 21.39 19.55 4.26
CA SER A 265 21.57 20.96 3.89
C SER A 265 22.95 21.24 3.28
N ASP A 266 23.99 20.57 3.76
CA ASP A 266 25.38 20.77 3.31
C ASP A 266 25.70 20.02 2.00
N MET A 267 24.94 18.99 1.63
CA MET A 267 25.25 18.09 0.52
C MET A 267 24.69 18.52 -0.84
N GLY A 268 23.84 19.54 -0.92
CA GLY A 268 23.23 19.97 -2.19
C GLY A 268 22.30 18.92 -2.81
N MET A 269 21.29 19.37 -3.56
CA MET A 269 20.22 18.53 -4.13
C MET A 269 20.70 17.34 -4.99
N SER A 270 21.97 17.32 -5.44
CA SER A 270 22.54 16.21 -6.21
C SER A 270 22.90 14.96 -5.39
N LEU A 271 23.07 15.08 -4.06
CA LEU A 271 23.48 13.98 -3.19
C LEU A 271 22.33 13.37 -2.39
N PHE A 272 21.14 13.99 -2.38
CA PHE A 272 19.93 13.44 -1.77
C PHE A 272 19.54 12.05 -2.30
N PRO A 273 19.54 11.79 -3.63
CA PRO A 273 19.28 10.46 -4.16
C PRO A 273 20.33 9.43 -3.73
N ARG A 274 21.57 9.87 -3.53
CA ARG A 274 22.68 9.02 -3.08
C ARG A 274 22.52 8.63 -1.61
N TYR A 275 22.18 9.59 -0.75
CA TYR A 275 21.87 9.31 0.65
C TYR A 275 20.69 8.34 0.80
N ILE A 276 19.57 8.58 0.08
CA ILE A 276 18.43 7.65 0.07
C ILE A 276 18.83 6.26 -0.44
N LYS A 277 19.64 6.18 -1.51
CA LYS A 277 20.18 4.89 -2.00
C LYS A 277 21.04 4.18 -0.95
N GLU A 278 21.80 4.95 -0.15
CA GLU A 278 22.72 4.41 0.86
C GLU A 278 22.05 4.10 2.20
N THR A 279 20.92 4.74 2.55
CA THR A 279 20.26 4.58 3.86
C THR A 279 18.87 3.96 3.81
N ASN A 280 18.15 4.04 2.69
CA ASN A 280 16.92 3.29 2.48
C ASN A 280 17.26 1.94 1.87
N ILE A 281 17.99 1.13 2.64
CA ILE A 281 18.31 -0.25 2.29
C ILE A 281 17.00 -1.03 2.40
N LYS A 282 16.25 -1.11 1.28
CA LYS A 282 15.18 -2.10 1.15
C LYS A 282 15.79 -3.47 1.42
N ASN A 283 15.01 -4.37 2.03
CA ASN A 283 15.45 -5.74 2.26
C ASN A 283 16.05 -6.32 0.97
N ASP A 284 17.28 -6.80 1.06
CA ASP A 284 17.92 -7.48 -0.05
C ASP A 284 17.30 -8.88 -0.18
N PRO A 285 16.84 -9.29 -1.37
CA PRO A 285 16.20 -10.58 -1.55
C PRO A 285 17.15 -11.75 -1.26
N ASP A 286 18.46 -11.62 -1.50
CA ASP A 286 19.44 -12.65 -1.14
C ASP A 286 19.62 -12.76 0.36
N GLU A 287 19.61 -11.63 1.09
CA GLU A 287 19.61 -11.64 2.56
C GLU A 287 18.37 -12.34 3.12
N LEU A 288 17.18 -12.07 2.57
CA LEU A 288 15.96 -12.76 2.95
C LEU A 288 16.03 -14.26 2.65
N ASN A 289 16.49 -14.63 1.44
CA ASN A 289 16.65 -16.02 1.05
C ASN A 289 17.60 -16.76 1.99
N ASN A 290 18.72 -16.13 2.37
CA ASN A 290 19.67 -16.68 3.32
C ASN A 290 19.07 -16.84 4.73
N LEU A 291 18.25 -15.88 5.16
CA LEU A 291 17.53 -15.97 6.43
C LEU A 291 16.53 -17.13 6.44
N ILE A 292 15.75 -17.30 5.38
CA ILE A 292 14.77 -18.41 5.26
C ILE A 292 15.50 -19.76 5.28
N LYS A 293 16.56 -19.92 4.47
CA LYS A 293 17.39 -21.14 4.41
C LYS A 293 18.03 -21.49 5.76
N LYS A 294 18.35 -20.49 6.57
CA LYS A 294 18.93 -20.70 7.91
C LYS A 294 17.89 -21.21 8.93
N ASN A 295 16.62 -20.87 8.75
CA ASN A 295 15.56 -21.12 9.74
C ASN A 295 14.54 -22.18 9.30
N SER A 296 14.60 -22.66 8.05
CA SER A 296 13.65 -23.63 7.51
C SER A 296 14.22 -24.38 6.30
N ASP A 297 13.60 -25.51 5.96
CA ASP A 297 13.92 -26.28 4.74
C ASP A 297 13.17 -25.77 3.50
N VAL A 298 12.58 -24.57 3.57
CA VAL A 298 11.84 -23.97 2.46
C VAL A 298 12.81 -23.53 1.37
N LEU A 299 12.51 -23.95 0.14
CA LEU A 299 13.23 -23.50 -1.04
C LEU A 299 12.75 -22.10 -1.43
N THR A 300 13.70 -21.24 -1.75
CA THR A 300 13.46 -19.85 -2.09
C THR A 300 13.84 -19.58 -3.53
N TRP A 301 13.05 -18.72 -4.18
CA TRP A 301 13.27 -18.31 -5.56
C TRP A 301 12.98 -16.81 -5.69
N THR A 302 13.99 -16.04 -6.08
CA THR A 302 13.84 -14.63 -6.47
C THR A 302 13.85 -14.56 -8.00
N PRO A 303 12.68 -14.46 -8.64
CA PRO A 303 12.59 -14.54 -10.09
C PRO A 303 13.10 -13.27 -10.78
N ARG A 304 13.55 -13.44 -12.02
CA ARG A 304 13.79 -12.35 -12.97
C ARG A 304 12.61 -12.24 -13.95
N PRO A 305 12.33 -11.06 -14.53
CA PRO A 305 11.31 -10.88 -15.57
C PRO A 305 11.44 -11.95 -16.67
N GLY A 306 10.36 -12.72 -16.88
CA GLY A 306 10.29 -13.82 -17.84
C GLY A 306 10.78 -15.17 -17.33
N ALA A 307 11.31 -15.26 -16.10
CA ALA A 307 11.68 -16.54 -15.50
C ALA A 307 10.43 -17.35 -15.12
N THR A 308 10.47 -18.65 -15.40
CA THR A 308 9.35 -19.57 -15.20
C THR A 308 9.73 -20.73 -14.29
N LEU A 309 8.92 -21.01 -13.29
CA LEU A 309 9.01 -22.20 -12.44
C LEU A 309 7.99 -23.26 -12.88
N ASP A 310 8.42 -24.51 -13.03
CA ASP A 310 7.59 -25.69 -13.30
C ASP A 310 7.34 -26.44 -11.98
N LEU A 311 6.13 -26.30 -11.43
CA LEU A 311 5.82 -26.82 -10.10
C LEU A 311 5.86 -28.35 -10.05
N GLY A 312 5.41 -29.02 -11.12
CA GLY A 312 5.43 -30.48 -11.19
C GLY A 312 6.85 -31.06 -11.15
N ARG A 313 7.82 -30.36 -11.75
CA ARG A 313 9.24 -30.70 -11.61
C ARG A 313 9.75 -30.45 -10.20
N MET A 314 9.51 -29.24 -9.67
CA MET A 314 10.01 -28.84 -8.35
C MET A 314 9.48 -29.72 -7.21
N LEU A 315 8.22 -30.18 -7.29
CA LEU A 315 7.63 -31.08 -6.30
C LEU A 315 8.21 -32.50 -6.38
N LYS A 316 8.60 -32.95 -7.58
CA LYS A 316 9.16 -34.29 -7.79
C LYS A 316 10.64 -34.37 -7.46
N ASP A 317 11.41 -33.40 -7.91
CA ASP A 317 12.82 -33.24 -7.64
C ASP A 317 13.16 -31.75 -7.59
N PRO A 318 13.30 -31.16 -6.40
CA PRO A 318 13.61 -29.74 -6.27
C PRO A 318 15.01 -29.35 -6.77
N THR A 319 15.86 -30.33 -7.11
CA THR A 319 17.18 -30.10 -7.70
C THR A 319 17.18 -30.21 -9.23
N ASP A 320 16.03 -30.47 -9.86
CA ASP A 320 15.91 -30.53 -11.30
C ASP A 320 16.29 -29.18 -11.93
N SER A 321 17.41 -29.18 -12.68
CA SER A 321 17.90 -28.03 -13.43
C SER A 321 16.88 -27.41 -14.41
N LYS A 322 15.80 -28.13 -14.76
CA LYS A 322 14.71 -27.67 -15.62
C LYS A 322 13.48 -27.22 -14.83
N GLY A 323 13.51 -27.30 -13.49
CA GLY A 323 12.43 -26.84 -12.63
C GLY A 323 12.26 -25.31 -12.64
N ILE A 324 13.34 -24.58 -12.89
CA ILE A 324 13.31 -23.13 -13.14
C ILE A 324 13.99 -22.86 -14.48
N ILE A 325 13.31 -22.13 -15.35
CA ILE A 325 13.80 -21.71 -16.66
C ILE A 325 13.93 -20.19 -16.61
N ASP A 326 15.17 -19.71 -16.69
CA ASP A 326 15.46 -18.28 -16.81
C ASP A 326 15.08 -17.75 -18.21
N PRO A 327 14.82 -16.43 -18.33
CA PRO A 327 14.62 -15.82 -19.63
C PRO A 327 15.87 -16.01 -20.52
N PRO A 328 15.71 -16.02 -21.87
CA PRO A 328 16.82 -16.19 -22.79
C PRO A 328 17.98 -15.23 -22.50
N GLU A 329 19.21 -15.68 -22.75
CA GLU A 329 20.40 -14.83 -22.60
C GLU A 329 20.26 -13.55 -23.43
N GLY A 330 20.61 -12.40 -22.83
CA GLY A 330 20.44 -11.09 -23.45
C GLY A 330 19.04 -10.49 -23.32
N THR A 331 18.08 -11.18 -22.69
CA THR A 331 16.78 -10.57 -22.35
C THR A 331 16.99 -9.32 -21.49
N LYS A 332 16.35 -8.22 -21.88
CA LYS A 332 16.40 -6.98 -21.13
C LYS A 332 15.62 -7.12 -19.82
N ILE A 333 16.31 -6.97 -18.70
CA ILE A 333 15.73 -7.13 -17.36
C ILE A 333 15.30 -5.80 -16.75
N TYR A 334 16.11 -4.76 -16.92
CA TYR A 334 15.86 -3.43 -16.34
C TYR A 334 15.43 -2.44 -17.41
N LYS A 335 14.59 -1.46 -17.02
CA LYS A 335 14.25 -0.33 -17.90
C LYS A 335 15.41 0.66 -17.90
N ASP A 336 15.75 1.17 -19.09
CA ASP A 336 16.76 2.23 -19.25
C ASP A 336 16.13 3.62 -19.39
N SER A 337 14.81 3.67 -19.60
CA SER A 337 14.06 4.91 -19.81
C SER A 337 12.57 4.71 -19.53
N TRP A 338 11.90 5.82 -19.19
CA TRP A 338 10.48 5.88 -18.91
C TRP A 338 9.85 7.01 -19.71
N ASP A 339 8.62 6.79 -20.18
CA ASP A 339 7.86 7.79 -20.93
C ASP A 339 7.08 8.70 -19.96
N PHE A 340 7.72 9.78 -19.50
CA PHE A 340 7.11 10.72 -18.56
C PHE A 340 6.09 11.66 -19.22
N GLY A 341 6.22 11.94 -20.51
CA GLY A 341 5.57 13.06 -21.20
C GLY A 341 4.03 13.04 -21.12
N PRO A 342 3.36 11.94 -21.52
CA PRO A 342 1.90 11.83 -21.46
C PRO A 342 1.35 12.06 -20.04
N TYR A 343 2.02 11.50 -19.04
CA TYR A 343 1.59 11.62 -17.65
C TYR A 343 1.85 13.03 -17.11
N LEU A 344 2.97 13.66 -17.48
CA LEU A 344 3.29 15.04 -17.07
C LEU A 344 2.26 16.01 -17.61
N LYS A 345 1.86 15.83 -18.87
CA LYS A 345 0.81 16.64 -19.49
C LYS A 345 -0.52 16.56 -18.74
N ILE A 346 -0.90 15.37 -18.27
CA ILE A 346 -2.16 15.18 -17.53
C ILE A 346 -2.14 15.90 -16.18
N LEU A 347 -1.05 15.79 -15.40
CA LEU A 347 -0.96 16.48 -14.11
C LEU A 347 -0.83 18.00 -14.29
N ASN A 348 0.04 18.44 -15.20
CA ASN A 348 0.25 19.86 -15.48
C ASN A 348 -1.01 20.58 -16.00
N ALA A 349 -1.91 19.85 -16.67
CA ALA A 349 -3.20 20.41 -17.09
C ALA A 349 -4.06 20.86 -15.90
N ALA A 350 -3.87 20.31 -14.70
CA ALA A 350 -4.59 20.73 -13.51
C ALA A 350 -4.05 22.05 -12.92
N VAL A 351 -2.78 22.41 -13.17
CA VAL A 351 -2.17 23.62 -12.61
C VAL A 351 -2.91 24.87 -13.10
N GLY A 352 -3.20 24.97 -14.38
CA GLY A 352 -3.85 26.14 -14.98
C GLY A 352 -5.38 26.12 -14.97
N ASP A 353 -5.99 25.13 -14.31
CA ASP A 353 -7.44 24.93 -14.36
C ASP A 353 -8.22 26.10 -13.72
N GLU A 354 -9.38 26.41 -14.29
CA GLU A 354 -10.22 27.53 -13.87
C GLU A 354 -10.68 27.39 -12.41
N ILE A 355 -10.90 26.16 -11.93
CA ILE A 355 -11.27 25.87 -10.53
C ILE A 355 -10.32 26.59 -9.56
N PHE A 356 -9.02 26.50 -9.81
CA PHE A 356 -7.98 27.03 -8.93
C PHE A 356 -7.74 28.53 -9.08
N ARG A 357 -8.57 29.25 -9.83
CA ARG A 357 -8.62 30.72 -9.81
C ARG A 357 -9.53 31.26 -8.72
N HIS A 358 -10.39 30.41 -8.15
CA HIS A 358 -11.38 30.77 -7.14
C HIS A 358 -10.98 30.22 -5.78
N PRO A 359 -10.50 31.02 -4.81
CA PRO A 359 -10.04 30.53 -3.49
C PRO A 359 -11.08 29.68 -2.75
N SER A 360 -12.37 29.86 -3.04
CA SER A 360 -13.47 29.06 -2.50
C SER A 360 -13.44 27.57 -2.90
N TRP A 361 -12.61 27.15 -3.86
CA TRP A 361 -12.41 25.73 -4.18
C TRP A 361 -11.97 24.91 -2.96
N ILE A 362 -11.18 25.53 -2.06
CA ILE A 362 -10.71 24.90 -0.82
C ILE A 362 -11.91 24.47 0.01
N LYS A 363 -12.84 25.40 0.24
CA LYS A 363 -14.07 25.14 1.00
C LYS A 363 -14.90 24.06 0.31
N GLU A 364 -15.07 24.15 -1.00
CA GLU A 364 -15.84 23.17 -1.79
C GLU A 364 -15.26 21.76 -1.65
N TYR A 365 -13.94 21.61 -1.83
CA TYR A 365 -13.26 20.32 -1.75
C TYR A 365 -13.37 19.69 -0.37
N PHE A 366 -13.06 20.42 0.70
CA PHE A 366 -13.10 19.84 2.06
C PHE A 366 -14.54 19.63 2.55
N THR A 367 -15.52 20.39 2.05
CA THR A 367 -16.94 20.11 2.28
C THR A 367 -17.38 18.83 1.56
N TRP A 368 -16.96 18.64 0.30
CA TRP A 368 -17.18 17.38 -0.42
C TRP A 368 -16.51 16.19 0.27
N ALA A 369 -15.27 16.37 0.73
CA ALA A 369 -14.53 15.32 1.44
C ALA A 369 -15.26 14.94 2.74
N GLY A 370 -15.84 15.90 3.46
CA GLY A 370 -16.76 15.65 4.56
C GLY A 370 -16.12 15.23 5.88
N PHE A 371 -14.79 15.30 6.02
CA PHE A 371 -14.10 15.05 7.29
C PHE A 371 -14.25 16.26 8.21
N LYS A 372 -14.77 16.07 9.43
CA LYS A 372 -15.00 17.11 10.44
C LYS A 372 -15.16 16.51 11.83
N ASP A 373 -15.47 17.33 12.83
CA ASP A 373 -15.65 16.92 14.23
C ASP A 373 -14.38 16.26 14.81
N TYR A 374 -13.21 16.69 14.34
CA TYR A 374 -11.91 16.13 14.72
C TYR A 374 -10.91 17.23 15.06
N ASN A 375 -10.35 17.20 16.28
CA ASN A 375 -9.40 18.21 16.75
C ASN A 375 -8.04 18.08 16.03
N LEU A 376 -7.93 18.64 14.83
CA LEU A 376 -6.73 18.72 14.02
C LEU A 376 -6.81 19.96 13.12
N VAL A 377 -5.73 20.74 13.08
CA VAL A 377 -5.57 21.81 12.09
C VAL A 377 -4.51 21.38 11.09
N VAL A 378 -4.85 21.42 9.81
CA VAL A 378 -3.91 21.12 8.72
C VAL A 378 -3.56 22.39 7.97
N ARG A 379 -2.27 22.65 7.77
CA ARG A 379 -1.79 23.66 6.82
C ARG A 379 -1.37 22.98 5.53
N MET A 380 -1.97 23.38 4.42
CA MET A 380 -1.62 22.90 3.09
C MET A 380 -0.85 24.00 2.36
N ILE A 381 0.30 23.67 1.80
CA ILE A 381 1.14 24.58 1.02
C ILE A 381 1.38 23.95 -0.36
N GLU A 382 0.96 24.62 -1.42
CA GLU A 382 1.31 24.23 -2.79
C GLU A 382 2.77 24.60 -3.08
N THR A 383 3.49 23.66 -3.68
CA THR A 383 4.93 23.77 -3.91
C THR A 383 5.33 23.39 -5.33
N ASP A 384 6.53 23.79 -5.73
CA ASP A 384 7.19 23.29 -6.94
C ASP A 384 7.82 21.91 -6.73
N GLU A 385 8.58 21.44 -7.73
CA GLU A 385 9.25 20.13 -7.70
C GLU A 385 10.28 19.98 -6.56
N ASP A 386 10.85 21.10 -6.10
CA ASP A 386 11.84 21.17 -5.02
C ASP A 386 11.20 21.43 -3.65
N PHE A 387 9.87 21.32 -3.54
CA PHE A 387 9.09 21.60 -2.33
C PHE A 387 9.23 23.03 -1.80
N SER A 388 9.60 23.97 -2.68
CA SER A 388 9.56 25.40 -2.37
C SER A 388 8.16 25.95 -2.63
N PRO A 389 7.65 26.93 -1.85
CA PRO A 389 6.33 27.52 -2.07
C PRO A 389 6.15 27.96 -3.53
N PHE A 390 5.09 27.47 -4.17
CA PHE A 390 4.84 27.72 -5.58
C PHE A 390 4.42 29.18 -5.78
N PRO A 391 5.01 29.94 -6.73
CA PRO A 391 4.58 31.30 -7.01
C PRO A 391 3.12 31.36 -7.48
N GLY A 392 2.27 32.05 -6.70
CA GLY A 392 0.83 32.08 -6.94
C GLY A 392 0.08 30.80 -6.53
N GLY A 393 0.76 29.90 -5.80
CA GLY A 393 0.15 28.75 -5.16
C GLY A 393 -0.60 29.12 -3.88
N TYR A 394 -1.42 28.19 -3.40
CA TYR A 394 -2.19 28.35 -2.18
C TYR A 394 -1.39 27.93 -0.94
N ASP A 395 -1.55 28.70 0.14
CA ASP A 395 -1.11 28.42 1.51
C ASP A 395 -2.30 28.68 2.43
N TYR A 396 -2.87 27.62 3.00
CA TYR A 396 -4.14 27.72 3.72
C TYR A 396 -4.23 26.74 4.89
N LEU A 397 -5.07 27.10 5.86
CA LEU A 397 -5.40 26.26 7.00
C LEU A 397 -6.81 25.68 6.84
N VAL A 398 -6.95 24.44 7.30
CA VAL A 398 -8.24 23.76 7.48
C VAL A 398 -8.32 23.33 8.93
N ASP A 399 -9.30 23.83 9.67
CA ASP A 399 -9.63 23.36 11.01
C ASP A 399 -10.74 22.32 10.91
N PHE A 400 -10.41 21.06 11.19
CA PHE A 400 -11.36 19.95 11.11
C PHE A 400 -12.27 19.83 12.32
N LEU A 401 -12.14 20.69 13.34
CA LEU A 401 -13.04 20.67 14.49
C LEU A 401 -14.45 21.06 14.07
N ASP A 402 -14.59 22.19 13.38
CA ASP A 402 -15.86 22.74 12.90
C ASP A 402 -15.92 22.87 11.36
N LEU A 403 -14.89 22.36 10.67
CA LEU A 403 -14.68 22.49 9.23
C LEU A 403 -14.65 23.97 8.80
N SER A 404 -13.73 24.72 9.40
CA SER A 404 -13.47 26.13 9.08
C SER A 404 -12.12 26.33 8.39
N PHE A 405 -11.93 27.52 7.82
CA PHE A 405 -10.76 27.88 6.99
C PHE A 405 -10.12 29.17 7.53
N PRO A 406 -9.46 29.13 8.71
CA PRO A 406 -8.95 30.33 9.35
C PRO A 406 -7.72 30.88 8.62
N LYS A 407 -7.46 32.18 8.78
CA LYS A 407 -6.22 32.81 8.24
C LYS A 407 -4.98 32.52 9.09
N GLU A 408 -5.18 32.25 10.38
CA GLU A 408 -4.13 32.02 11.36
C GLU A 408 -4.46 30.78 12.19
N ARG A 409 -3.42 30.16 12.77
CA ARG A 409 -3.58 28.99 13.64
C ARG A 409 -4.47 29.37 14.84
N PRO A 410 -5.54 28.61 15.14
CA PRO A 410 -6.42 28.89 16.27
C PRO A 410 -5.66 28.96 17.61
N SER A 411 -6.10 29.80 18.55
CA SER A 411 -5.44 29.95 19.86
C SER A 411 -5.71 28.79 20.83
N ARG A 412 -6.73 27.98 20.56
CA ARG A 412 -7.08 26.77 21.34
C ARG A 412 -5.97 25.72 21.24
N GLU A 413 -5.87 24.81 22.21
CA GLU A 413 -4.95 23.68 22.09
C GLU A 413 -5.40 22.70 20.99
N HIS A 414 -4.47 22.32 20.11
CA HIS A 414 -4.73 21.38 19.02
C HIS A 414 -3.44 20.79 18.42
N PRO A 415 -3.51 19.54 17.94
CA PRO A 415 -2.56 18.98 17.00
C PRO A 415 -2.56 19.74 15.68
N TYR A 416 -1.39 19.83 15.06
CA TYR A 416 -1.14 20.54 13.82
C TYR A 416 -0.33 19.68 12.85
N GLU A 417 -0.75 19.65 11.58
CA GLU A 417 -0.04 18.96 10.50
C GLU A 417 0.19 19.93 9.32
N GLU A 418 1.45 20.16 8.95
CA GLU A 418 1.83 20.91 7.75
C GLU A 418 2.12 19.93 6.62
N ILE A 419 1.49 20.17 5.46
CA ILE A 419 1.60 19.35 4.26
C ILE A 419 2.01 20.25 3.09
N ARG A 420 3.23 20.08 2.62
CA ARG A 420 3.74 20.71 1.40
C ARG A 420 3.55 19.75 0.25
N SER A 421 2.75 20.11 -0.76
CA SER A 421 2.42 19.21 -1.86
C SER A 421 2.77 19.84 -3.20
N ARG A 422 3.30 19.04 -4.14
CA ARG A 422 3.57 19.53 -5.49
C ARG A 422 2.28 19.97 -6.17
N VAL A 423 2.30 21.18 -6.75
CA VAL A 423 1.10 21.88 -7.23
C VAL A 423 0.36 21.12 -8.33
N ASP A 424 1.08 20.47 -9.26
CA ASP A 424 0.49 19.70 -10.35
C ASP A 424 -0.23 18.45 -9.84
N VAL A 425 0.34 17.78 -8.84
CA VAL A 425 -0.23 16.58 -8.23
C VAL A 425 -1.42 16.92 -7.34
N ILE A 426 -1.28 17.84 -6.38
CA ILE A 426 -2.38 18.16 -5.45
C ILE A 426 -3.61 18.69 -6.20
N ARG A 427 -3.41 19.55 -7.21
CA ARG A 427 -4.51 20.04 -8.04
C ARG A 427 -5.12 18.91 -8.87
N HIS A 428 -4.34 17.96 -9.37
CA HIS A 428 -4.88 16.79 -10.06
C HIS A 428 -5.72 15.91 -9.13
N VAL A 429 -5.22 15.64 -7.91
CA VAL A 429 -5.92 14.85 -6.89
C VAL A 429 -7.22 15.52 -6.47
N VAL A 430 -7.19 16.82 -6.17
CA VAL A 430 -8.38 17.61 -5.80
C VAL A 430 -9.40 17.65 -6.93
N LYS A 431 -8.96 17.96 -8.16
CA LYS A 431 -9.84 18.08 -9.32
C LYS A 431 -10.61 16.79 -9.59
N ASN A 432 -9.95 15.64 -9.48
CA ASN A 432 -10.55 14.34 -9.82
C ASN A 432 -11.09 13.58 -8.58
N GLY A 433 -11.01 14.17 -7.38
CA GLY A 433 -11.44 13.51 -6.15
C GLY A 433 -10.68 12.21 -5.87
N LEU A 434 -9.37 12.20 -6.14
CA LEU A 434 -8.52 11.02 -5.93
C LEU A 434 -8.14 10.85 -4.45
N LEU A 435 -7.74 9.63 -4.11
CA LEU A 435 -7.24 9.30 -2.78
C LEU A 435 -5.88 9.96 -2.55
N TRP A 436 -5.58 10.30 -1.30
CA TRP A 436 -4.31 10.93 -0.95
C TRP A 436 -3.11 9.97 -0.96
N ASP A 437 -3.31 8.69 -1.32
CA ASP A 437 -2.22 7.75 -1.59
C ASP A 437 -1.32 8.23 -2.74
N ASP A 438 -1.91 8.87 -3.76
CA ASP A 438 -1.15 9.52 -4.85
C ASP A 438 -0.19 10.60 -4.33
N LEU A 439 -0.52 11.22 -3.20
CA LEU A 439 0.28 12.26 -2.56
C LEU A 439 1.34 11.64 -1.65
N TYR A 440 0.91 10.81 -0.71
CA TYR A 440 1.74 10.26 0.36
C TYR A 440 2.65 9.14 -0.12
N ILE A 441 2.07 8.06 -0.68
CA ILE A 441 2.81 6.90 -1.19
C ILE A 441 3.61 7.28 -2.44
N GLY A 442 3.07 8.20 -3.24
CA GLY A 442 3.75 8.77 -4.41
C GLY A 442 4.95 9.67 -4.10
N PHE A 443 5.27 9.93 -2.83
CA PHE A 443 6.33 10.85 -2.40
C PHE A 443 6.17 12.30 -2.91
N GLN A 444 4.94 12.71 -3.20
CA GLN A 444 4.61 14.03 -3.77
C GLN A 444 4.39 15.10 -2.70
N THR A 445 4.62 14.75 -1.42
CA THR A 445 4.45 15.64 -0.27
C THR A 445 5.63 15.64 0.70
N ARG A 446 5.72 16.71 1.49
CA ARG A 446 6.48 16.77 2.75
C ARG A 446 5.54 17.10 3.90
N LEU A 447 5.72 16.39 5.00
CA LEU A 447 4.81 16.33 6.13
C LEU A 447 5.57 16.68 7.41
N GLN A 448 5.00 17.57 8.20
CA GLN A 448 5.46 17.88 9.56
C GLN A 448 4.27 17.82 10.51
N ARG A 449 4.48 17.26 11.71
CA ARG A 449 3.44 17.14 12.73
C ARG A 449 3.90 17.72 14.06
N ASP A 450 2.99 18.42 14.73
CA ASP A 450 3.21 19.02 16.04
C ASP A 450 1.93 18.90 16.90
N PRO A 451 1.94 18.06 17.96
CA PRO A 451 3.00 17.13 18.35
C PRO A 451 3.15 15.96 17.34
N ASP A 452 4.23 15.19 17.46
CA ASP A 452 4.49 13.99 16.63
C ASP A 452 3.50 12.85 16.95
N ILE A 453 2.27 12.96 16.42
CA ILE A 453 1.17 12.01 16.59
C ILE A 453 0.62 11.64 15.22
N TYR A 454 0.40 10.34 14.99
CA TYR A 454 -0.25 9.86 13.78
C TYR A 454 -1.78 10.01 13.87
N HIS A 455 -2.39 10.72 12.92
CA HIS A 455 -3.84 10.93 12.88
C HIS A 455 -4.57 9.88 12.03
N HIS A 456 -4.71 8.66 12.56
CA HIS A 456 -5.29 7.52 11.84
C HIS A 456 -6.64 7.82 11.18
N LEU A 457 -7.59 8.45 11.89
CA LEU A 457 -8.92 8.74 11.34
C LEU A 457 -8.86 9.71 10.16
N PHE A 458 -8.00 10.72 10.23
CA PHE A 458 -7.77 11.67 9.15
C PHE A 458 -7.18 10.96 7.92
N TRP A 459 -6.09 10.23 8.09
CA TRP A 459 -5.42 9.53 6.99
C TRP A 459 -6.32 8.46 6.36
N ASN A 460 -6.97 7.61 7.17
CA ASN A 460 -7.95 6.64 6.68
C ASN A 460 -9.11 7.30 5.91
N HIS A 461 -9.54 8.49 6.32
CA HIS A 461 -10.59 9.21 5.60
C HIS A 461 -10.16 9.59 4.19
N PHE A 462 -9.00 10.22 4.05
CA PHE A 462 -8.48 10.69 2.76
C PHE A 462 -7.88 9.57 1.89
N GLN A 463 -7.58 8.40 2.47
CA GLN A 463 -7.06 7.22 1.75
C GLN A 463 -8.16 6.22 1.39
N ILE A 464 -9.27 6.14 2.14
CA ILE A 464 -10.31 5.12 1.94
C ILE A 464 -11.72 5.71 1.86
N LYS A 465 -12.07 6.63 2.75
CA LYS A 465 -13.48 7.01 2.98
C LYS A 465 -13.98 8.18 2.14
N LEU A 466 -13.16 8.75 1.25
CA LEU A 466 -13.60 9.79 0.33
C LEU A 466 -14.81 9.33 -0.51
N PRO A 467 -15.73 10.24 -0.89
CA PRO A 467 -16.84 9.90 -1.77
C PRO A 467 -16.39 9.19 -3.05
N LEU A 468 -17.21 8.26 -3.56
CA LEU A 468 -16.93 7.53 -4.81
C LEU A 468 -17.14 8.37 -6.07
N THR A 469 -17.69 9.58 -5.93
CA THR A 469 -17.90 10.54 -7.02
C THR A 469 -17.03 11.77 -6.79
N PRO A 470 -16.43 12.34 -7.85
CA PRO A 470 -15.58 13.52 -7.70
C PRO A 470 -16.40 14.75 -7.27
N PRO A 471 -15.75 15.81 -6.76
CA PRO A 471 -16.43 17.06 -6.47
C PRO A 471 -17.15 17.61 -7.71
N ASN A 472 -18.31 18.25 -7.51
CA ASN A 472 -19.08 18.81 -8.62
C ASN A 472 -18.56 20.20 -9.03
N TRP A 473 -17.42 20.19 -9.70
CA TRP A 473 -16.76 21.41 -10.15
C TRP A 473 -17.58 22.21 -11.17
N LYS A 474 -18.48 21.56 -11.92
CA LYS A 474 -19.38 22.26 -12.85
C LYS A 474 -20.34 23.17 -12.11
N SER A 475 -21.00 22.67 -11.07
CA SER A 475 -21.89 23.50 -10.24
C SER A 475 -21.12 24.60 -9.51
N PHE A 476 -19.92 24.28 -9.01
CA PHE A 476 -19.03 25.25 -8.37
C PHE A 476 -18.70 26.43 -9.30
N LEU A 477 -18.25 26.16 -10.54
CA LEU A 477 -17.89 27.22 -11.49
C LEU A 477 -19.09 28.08 -11.92
N ILE A 478 -20.28 27.49 -12.09
CA ILE A 478 -21.52 28.24 -12.37
C ILE A 478 -21.79 29.24 -11.25
N TYR A 479 -21.74 28.78 -10.01
CA TYR A 479 -21.97 29.61 -8.83
C TYR A 479 -20.91 30.72 -8.68
N CYS A 480 -19.64 30.44 -8.97
CA CYS A 480 -18.58 31.46 -9.00
C CYS A 480 -18.83 32.50 -10.10
N GLY A 481 -19.27 32.08 -11.29
CA GLY A 481 -19.60 32.98 -12.40
C GLY A 481 -20.79 33.91 -12.10
N GLU A 482 -21.81 33.42 -11.40
CA GLU A 482 -22.99 34.20 -11.00
C GLU A 482 -22.68 35.29 -9.96
N ARG A 483 -21.65 35.11 -9.11
CA ARG A 483 -21.26 36.07 -8.08
C ARG A 483 -20.34 37.20 -8.56
N GLY A 484 -19.88 37.15 -9.82
CA GLY A 484 -18.84 38.04 -10.34
C GLY A 484 -17.46 37.75 -9.72
N PRO A 485 -16.37 38.37 -10.22
CA PRO A 485 -15.03 38.11 -9.71
C PRO A 485 -14.94 38.48 -8.23
N GLU A 486 -14.70 37.50 -7.36
CA GLU A 486 -14.17 37.76 -6.03
C GLU A 486 -12.87 38.55 -6.22
N ILE A 487 -12.78 39.75 -5.63
CA ILE A 487 -11.64 40.66 -5.81
C ILE A 487 -10.38 39.93 -5.35
N SER A 488 -9.65 39.37 -6.32
CA SER A 488 -8.32 38.81 -6.10
C SER A 488 -7.37 39.97 -5.83
N GLN A 489 -6.68 39.96 -4.69
CA GLN A 489 -5.49 40.80 -4.54
C GLN A 489 -4.44 40.31 -5.55
N ASN A 490 -4.32 41.04 -6.67
CA ASN A 490 -3.24 41.04 -7.65
C ASN A 490 -2.42 39.74 -7.81
N PHE A 491 -2.95 38.77 -8.56
CA PHE A 491 -2.13 37.71 -9.17
C PHE A 491 -1.73 38.12 -10.60
N LYS A 492 -0.50 38.61 -10.78
CA LYS A 492 0.13 38.69 -12.10
C LYS A 492 0.69 37.31 -12.44
N ILE A 493 -0.01 36.57 -13.30
CA ILE A 493 0.52 35.35 -13.93
C ILE A 493 1.54 35.79 -14.99
N SER A 494 2.84 35.62 -14.73
CA SER A 494 3.84 35.64 -15.80
C SER A 494 3.97 34.25 -16.39
N LEU A 495 3.39 34.03 -17.56
CA LEU A 495 3.69 32.88 -18.40
C LEU A 495 5.12 33.04 -18.94
N SER A 496 6.09 32.29 -18.40
CA SER A 496 7.30 31.93 -19.14
C SER A 496 7.44 30.41 -19.20
N CYS A 497 6.92 29.82 -20.27
CA CYS A 497 7.39 28.52 -20.74
C CYS A 497 8.78 28.73 -21.34
N SER A 498 9.84 28.15 -20.76
CA SER A 498 10.88 27.39 -21.49
C SER A 498 12.04 26.92 -20.60
N ASN A 499 12.53 25.72 -20.92
CA ASN A 499 13.84 25.13 -20.62
C ASN A 499 14.03 24.34 -19.31
N LEU A 500 13.51 23.10 -19.28
CA LEU A 500 14.11 22.02 -18.48
C LEU A 500 15.08 21.23 -19.38
N LEU A 501 16.37 21.45 -19.13
CA LEU A 501 17.49 20.69 -19.72
C LEU A 501 17.49 19.26 -19.17
N LEU A 502 17.25 18.29 -20.06
CA LEU A 502 17.53 16.86 -19.85
C LEU A 502 19.03 16.66 -19.60
N LYS A 503 19.42 16.29 -18.38
CA LYS A 503 20.74 15.70 -18.10
C LYS A 503 20.59 14.22 -17.82
N LYS A 504 21.11 13.39 -18.74
CA LYS A 504 21.47 11.98 -18.50
C LYS A 504 22.61 11.96 -17.47
N PHE A 505 22.50 11.13 -16.44
CA PHE A 505 23.61 10.82 -15.53
C PHE A 505 24.00 9.34 -15.69
N THR A 506 25.29 9.10 -15.93
CA THR A 506 26.01 7.83 -15.77
C THR A 506 26.94 7.95 -14.56
N ILE A 507 27.11 6.86 -13.79
CA ILE A 507 27.88 6.82 -12.54
C ILE A 507 29.12 5.94 -12.73
N ASP A 508 30.31 6.46 -12.42
CA ASP A 508 31.53 5.68 -12.18
C ASP A 508 32.38 6.25 -11.01
N ASN A 509 32.74 5.34 -10.09
CA ASN A 509 33.90 5.15 -9.19
C ASN A 509 34.53 6.22 -8.27
N LEU A 510 34.78 5.79 -7.00
CA LEU A 510 35.98 5.92 -6.10
C LEU A 510 35.52 6.01 -4.60
N ILE A 511 35.75 4.99 -3.74
CA ILE A 511 36.93 4.50 -2.96
C ILE A 511 37.30 5.30 -1.67
N SER A 512 37.22 4.55 -0.56
CA SER A 512 38.00 4.50 0.71
C SER A 512 37.82 5.47 1.91
N SER A 513 37.61 4.81 3.06
CA SER A 513 38.42 4.78 4.32
C SER A 513 37.85 5.42 5.61
N SER A 514 37.45 4.51 6.52
CA SER A 514 37.99 4.25 7.88
C SER A 514 37.67 5.12 9.11
N ILE A 515 37.70 4.39 10.27
CA ILE A 515 37.90 4.78 11.70
C ILE A 515 36.61 5.08 12.50
N LYS A 516 36.40 4.72 13.77
CA LYS A 516 36.76 3.63 14.71
C LYS A 516 36.14 4.06 16.07
N ASP A 517 35.70 3.08 16.86
CA ASP A 517 35.59 3.05 18.33
C ASP A 517 34.69 4.04 19.11
N LEU A 518 33.77 3.50 19.92
CA LEU A 518 33.76 3.66 21.38
C LEU A 518 32.78 2.69 22.07
N ARG A 519 33.27 2.05 23.15
CA ARG A 519 32.60 1.09 24.04
C ARG A 519 32.23 1.74 25.38
N HIS A 520 31.39 0.98 26.14
CA HIS A 520 31.12 1.02 27.60
C HIS A 520 30.01 1.98 28.07
N SER A 521 29.17 1.66 29.05
CA SER A 521 29.10 0.58 30.06
C SER A 521 27.66 0.45 30.64
N SER A 522 27.48 -0.63 31.40
CA SER A 522 26.31 -1.23 32.04
C SER A 522 25.78 -0.59 33.34
N GLU A 523 24.71 -1.23 33.86
CA GLU A 523 24.08 -1.19 35.20
C GLU A 523 22.81 -0.30 35.28
N GLY A 524 21.65 -0.71 35.79
CA GLY A 524 21.19 -1.91 36.49
C GLY A 524 20.13 -1.46 37.52
N MET A 525 18.87 -1.93 37.47
CA MET A 525 17.93 -1.81 38.60
C MET A 525 16.68 -2.71 38.50
N LEU A 526 16.64 -3.68 39.44
CA LEU A 526 15.54 -4.27 40.24
C LEU A 526 14.08 -4.37 39.71
N ARG A 527 13.55 -5.61 39.80
CA ARG A 527 12.15 -6.05 39.61
C ARG A 527 11.30 -5.92 40.88
N PRO A 528 9.96 -5.90 40.75
CA PRO A 528 9.08 -6.53 41.73
C PRO A 528 8.06 -7.53 41.13
N GLY A 529 7.88 -8.66 41.83
CA GLY A 529 6.72 -9.58 41.90
C GLY A 529 5.88 -9.91 40.66
N LEU A 530 6.09 -11.08 40.06
CA LEU A 530 5.18 -11.71 39.10
C LEU A 530 4.20 -12.64 39.82
N MET A 531 2.90 -12.35 39.70
CA MET A 531 1.82 -13.30 39.96
C MET A 531 1.83 -14.30 38.80
N GLN A 532 2.04 -15.58 39.07
CA GLN A 532 1.94 -16.63 38.04
C GLN A 532 0.46 -16.83 37.68
N VAL A 533 0.08 -16.41 36.47
CA VAL A 533 -1.18 -16.78 35.83
C VAL A 533 -0.88 -17.96 34.92
N GLU A 534 -1.42 -19.13 35.25
CA GLU A 534 -1.31 -20.32 34.40
C GLU A 534 -2.40 -20.24 33.32
N VAL A 535 -2.01 -19.93 32.08
CA VAL A 535 -2.94 -19.83 30.95
C VAL A 535 -3.11 -21.22 30.32
N ARG A 536 -4.30 -21.84 30.47
CA ARG A 536 -4.66 -23.07 29.77
C ARG A 536 -5.64 -22.77 28.64
N LYS A 537 -5.27 -23.11 27.40
CA LYS A 537 -6.10 -22.91 26.20
C LYS A 537 -7.13 -24.03 26.07
N LYS A 538 -8.42 -23.70 26.09
CA LYS A 538 -9.52 -24.66 25.82
C LYS A 538 -10.18 -24.32 24.47
N ARG A 539 -10.39 -25.34 23.63
CA ARG A 539 -10.87 -25.19 22.23
C ARG A 539 -12.38 -25.40 22.16
N TYR A 540 -13.11 -24.50 21.50
CA TYR A 540 -14.52 -24.68 21.16
C TYR A 540 -14.73 -24.58 19.64
N THR A 541 -15.59 -25.47 19.11
CA THR A 541 -16.07 -25.42 17.72
C THR A 541 -17.56 -25.10 17.77
N SER A 542 -17.98 -23.95 17.25
CA SER A 542 -19.40 -23.67 17.03
C SER A 542 -19.59 -23.02 15.67
N GLY A 543 -20.66 -23.45 15.00
CA GLY A 543 -21.00 -23.08 13.63
C GLY A 543 -21.61 -21.69 13.52
N SER A 544 -21.35 -21.07 12.37
CA SER A 544 -21.99 -19.89 11.79
C SER A 544 -22.07 -18.64 12.69
N GLN A 545 -21.03 -17.81 12.64
CA GLN A 545 -21.16 -16.34 12.75
C GLN A 545 -20.06 -15.66 11.93
N THR A 546 -20.43 -14.59 11.23
CA THR A 546 -19.50 -13.64 10.60
C THR A 546 -18.74 -12.90 11.71
N SER A 547 -17.57 -13.40 12.10
CA SER A 547 -16.73 -12.80 13.13
C SER A 547 -15.62 -11.96 12.50
N ARG A 548 -15.51 -10.69 12.92
CA ARG A 548 -14.27 -9.91 12.79
C ARG A 548 -13.21 -10.57 13.67
N PHE A 549 -12.01 -10.77 13.13
CA PHE A 549 -10.94 -11.52 13.79
C PHE A 549 -10.00 -10.62 14.59
N PRO A 550 -9.45 -11.11 15.72
CA PRO A 550 -8.70 -10.29 16.67
C PRO A 550 -7.31 -9.89 16.15
N ALA A 551 -6.93 -8.64 16.41
CA ALA A 551 -5.55 -8.15 16.33
C ALA A 551 -4.77 -8.54 17.60
N ASP A 552 -3.52 -8.98 17.45
CA ASP A 552 -2.76 -9.64 18.53
C ASP A 552 -2.52 -8.78 19.79
N LEU A 553 -2.72 -9.44 20.94
CA LEU A 553 -2.33 -9.01 22.29
C LEU A 553 -0.91 -9.48 22.70
N MET A 554 -0.11 -10.06 21.79
CA MET A 554 1.14 -10.77 22.12
C MET A 554 2.36 -9.87 22.44
N LEU A 555 2.16 -8.63 22.86
CA LEU A 555 3.26 -7.67 23.13
C LEU A 555 3.20 -6.97 24.50
N LEU A 556 2.35 -7.46 25.41
CA LEU A 556 2.09 -6.80 26.71
C LEU A 556 2.25 -7.70 27.96
N LEU A 557 2.87 -8.88 27.83
CA LEU A 557 3.36 -9.65 28.99
C LEU A 557 4.89 -9.62 29.07
#